data_AF-A0A0Q4GRQ5-F1
#
_entry.id   AF-A0A0Q4GRQ5-F1
#
_cell.length_a   1.000
_cell.length_b   1.000
_cell.length_c   1.000
_cell.angle_alpha   90.00
_cell.angle_beta   90.00
_cell.angle_gamma   90.00
#
_symmetry.space_group_name_H-M   'P 1'
#
loop_
_entity.id
_entity.type
_entity.pdbx_description
1 polymer ?
#
loop_
_entity_poly.entity_id
_entity_poly.type
_entity_poly.pdbx_seq_one_letter_code
_entity_poly.pdbx_strand_id
1 'polypeptide(L)'
;MTVLIMVGPMLVILIAAIYAIATSPDDMTWVLRHGRVRTQMPTWQVQLVALPPLLFVCGLLLWWLGKSILRAYRENRDAARADAGSGMDSALLVPGEVIWWQGKRGWRSLTSTWLTVLGLFAVGLTDILLMLWWVGTGDVHPWLRTFWFVFVLFVLSGPLGMTILHGPEAMQQLWYDSFGTIAVTDRRVIWIAPSNGFVYREIAGSDLVDAGLVEGNDARGWIALVERRGSDNVNEIDVHGVPEPMAALSALDALMRQRTIATS
;
A
#
# COMPACT_ATOMS: atom_id res chain seq x y z
N MET A 1 5.03 -6.57 -2.03
CA MET A 1 4.83 -5.88 -0.74
C MET A 1 6.10 -5.79 0.10
N THR A 2 6.82 -6.90 0.33
CA THR A 2 8.12 -6.93 1.03
C THR A 2 9.16 -5.94 0.47
N VAL A 3 9.20 -5.77 -0.85
CA VAL A 3 10.11 -4.81 -1.50
C VAL A 3 9.75 -3.37 -1.15
N LEU A 4 8.48 -2.96 -1.15
CA LEU A 4 8.10 -1.57 -0.87
C LEU A 4 8.32 -1.21 0.62
N ILE A 5 8.02 -2.16 1.51
CA ILE A 5 8.12 -2.00 2.97
C ILE A 5 9.60 -1.97 3.43
N MET A 6 10.52 -2.67 2.75
CA MET A 6 11.96 -2.60 3.07
C MET A 6 12.70 -1.50 2.30
N VAL A 7 12.38 -1.26 1.02
CA VAL A 7 13.10 -0.31 0.18
C VAL A 7 12.79 1.13 0.59
N GLY A 8 11.54 1.45 0.97
CA GLY A 8 11.15 2.81 1.38
C GLY A 8 11.99 3.34 2.55
N PRO A 9 12.03 2.66 3.71
CA PRO A 9 12.85 3.07 4.85
C PRO A 9 14.35 3.11 4.53
N MET A 10 14.86 2.16 3.75
CA MET A 10 16.26 2.19 3.29
C MET A 10 16.58 3.40 2.42
N LEU A 11 15.67 3.79 1.53
CA LEU A 11 15.84 4.97 0.67
C LEU A 11 15.83 6.26 1.50
N VAL A 12 14.97 6.36 2.51
CA VAL A 12 14.93 7.49 3.45
C VAL A 12 16.23 7.58 4.26
N ILE A 13 16.71 6.46 4.82
CA ILE A 13 17.98 6.40 5.56
C ILE A 13 19.16 6.77 4.66
N LEU A 14 19.17 6.28 3.42
CA LEU A 14 20.25 6.54 2.46
C LEU A 14 20.26 8.00 1.98
N ILE A 15 19.09 8.59 1.71
CA ILE A 15 18.97 10.02 1.38
C ILE A 15 19.42 10.87 2.56
N ALA A 16 19.01 10.53 3.79
CA ALA A 16 19.46 11.22 5.00
C ALA A 16 20.99 11.11 5.20
N ALA A 17 21.59 9.96 4.89
CA ALA A 17 23.04 9.76 4.95
C ALA A 17 23.80 10.56 3.88
N ILE A 18 23.30 10.58 2.63
CA ILE A 18 23.85 11.39 1.53
C ILE A 18 23.82 12.87 1.90
N TYR A 19 22.68 13.33 2.43
CA TYR A 19 22.47 14.72 2.81
C TYR A 19 23.36 15.11 4.00
N ALA A 20 23.45 14.29 5.05
CA ALA A 20 24.34 14.53 6.20
C ALA A 20 25.82 14.61 5.82
N ILE A 21 26.26 13.84 4.83
CA ILE A 21 27.63 13.91 4.31
C ILE A 21 27.82 15.18 3.46
N ALA A 22 26.85 15.52 2.61
CA ALA A 22 26.91 16.69 1.73
C ALA A 22 26.85 18.03 2.48
N THR A 23 26.12 18.10 3.60
CA THR A 23 25.93 19.34 4.38
C THR A 23 26.75 19.37 5.67
N SER A 24 27.80 18.55 5.79
CA SER A 24 28.68 18.57 6.96
C SER A 24 29.28 19.99 7.14
N PRO A 25 29.06 20.65 8.29
CA PRO A 25 29.47 22.02 8.52
C PRO A 25 30.97 22.18 8.83
N ASP A 26 31.68 21.07 9.01
CA ASP A 26 33.09 21.06 9.43
C ASP A 26 34.02 21.10 8.22
N ASP A 27 35.07 21.93 8.26
CA ASP A 27 36.16 21.91 7.26
C ASP A 27 36.98 20.61 7.32
N MET A 28 36.97 19.92 8.47
CA MET A 28 37.77 18.73 8.75
C MET A 28 36.93 17.62 9.39
N THR A 29 36.96 16.42 8.81
CA THR A 29 36.27 15.21 9.30
C THR A 29 37.25 14.18 9.82
N TRP A 30 36.89 13.49 10.90
CA TRP A 30 37.70 12.42 11.48
C TRP A 30 37.45 11.10 10.75
N VAL A 31 38.48 10.59 10.06
CA VAL A 31 38.42 9.29 9.38
C VAL A 31 39.22 8.26 10.16
N LEU A 32 38.64 7.08 10.36
CA LEU A 32 39.32 5.96 11.01
C LEU A 32 40.18 5.23 9.97
N ARG A 33 41.50 5.30 10.08
CA ARG A 33 42.42 4.57 9.20
C ARG A 33 42.69 3.16 9.76
N HIS A 34 43.11 2.24 8.88
CA HIS A 34 43.56 0.90 9.28
C HIS A 34 44.58 1.01 10.43
N GLY A 35 44.28 0.35 11.56
CA GLY A 35 45.06 0.47 12.80
C GLY A 35 44.45 1.35 13.91
N ARG A 36 43.17 1.75 13.79
CA ARG A 36 42.43 2.58 14.78
C ARG A 36 42.96 4.01 14.98
N VAL A 37 43.89 4.46 14.14
CA VAL A 37 44.39 5.85 14.17
C VAL A 37 43.33 6.75 13.53
N ARG A 38 42.87 7.76 14.28
CA ARG A 38 41.98 8.80 13.79
C ARG A 38 42.80 9.90 13.15
N THR A 39 42.60 10.13 11.86
CA THR A 39 43.25 11.21 11.11
C THR A 39 42.19 12.22 10.67
N GLN A 40 42.46 13.51 10.84
CA GLN A 40 41.64 14.57 10.27
C GLN A 40 41.91 14.63 8.76
N MET A 41 40.85 14.64 7.98
CA MET A 41 40.89 14.86 6.54
C MET A 41 39.96 16.02 6.17
N PRO A 42 40.29 16.82 5.15
CA PRO A 42 39.38 17.83 4.64
C PRO A 42 38.05 17.20 4.22
N THR A 43 36.95 17.79 4.65
CA THR A 43 35.60 17.21 4.48
C THR A 43 35.22 17.00 3.03
N TRP A 44 35.68 17.86 2.12
CA TRP A 44 35.47 17.70 0.68
C TRP A 44 36.09 16.40 0.10
N GLN A 45 37.19 15.90 0.68
CA GLN A 45 37.81 14.63 0.27
C GLN A 45 36.99 13.43 0.74
N VAL A 46 36.44 13.50 1.95
CA VAL A 46 35.55 12.47 2.49
C VAL A 46 34.25 12.42 1.70
N GLN A 47 33.70 13.59 1.34
CA GLN A 47 32.52 13.71 0.49
C GLN A 47 32.73 13.12 -0.90
N LEU A 48 33.85 13.42 -1.57
CA LEU A 48 34.17 12.87 -2.90
C LEU A 48 34.28 11.34 -2.93
N VAL A 49 34.69 10.71 -1.83
CA VAL A 49 34.83 9.25 -1.73
C VAL A 49 33.52 8.59 -1.30
N ALA A 50 32.75 9.22 -0.39
CA ALA A 50 31.54 8.63 0.18
C ALA A 50 30.27 8.87 -0.64
N LEU A 51 30.15 10.02 -1.32
CA LEU A 51 28.95 10.37 -2.11
C LEU A 51 28.72 9.48 -3.34
N PRO A 52 29.73 9.15 -4.17
CA PRO A 52 29.50 8.33 -5.36
C PRO A 52 28.88 6.96 -5.08
N PRO A 53 29.38 6.14 -4.12
CA PRO A 53 28.75 4.85 -3.82
C PRO A 53 27.35 5.01 -3.20
N LEU A 54 27.12 6.03 -2.38
CA LEU A 54 25.78 6.28 -1.81
C LEU A 54 24.77 6.72 -2.88
N LEU A 55 25.14 7.64 -3.78
CA LEU A 55 24.32 8.07 -4.91
C LEU A 55 24.06 6.90 -5.87
N PHE A 56 25.06 6.03 -6.08
CA PHE A 56 24.90 4.82 -6.88
C PHE A 56 23.87 3.87 -6.26
N VAL A 57 23.96 3.58 -4.96
CA VAL A 57 22.97 2.75 -4.25
C VAL A 57 21.58 3.39 -4.28
N CYS A 58 21.49 4.72 -4.16
CA CYS A 58 20.23 5.46 -4.23
C CYS A 58 19.59 5.33 -5.62
N GLY A 59 20.37 5.54 -6.68
CA GLY A 59 19.94 5.34 -8.05
C GLY A 59 19.49 3.90 -8.32
N LEU A 60 20.18 2.91 -7.75
CA LEU A 60 19.85 1.50 -7.89
C LEU A 60 18.52 1.15 -7.19
N LEU A 61 18.29 1.70 -5.99
CA LEU A 61 17.02 1.57 -5.26
C LEU A 61 15.87 2.26 -5.99
N LEU A 62 16.07 3.49 -6.48
CA LEU A 62 15.07 4.22 -7.28
C LEU A 62 14.75 3.49 -8.59
N TRP A 63 15.77 2.93 -9.26
CA TRP A 63 15.57 2.12 -10.45
C TRP A 63 14.79 0.84 -10.15
N TRP A 64 15.11 0.15 -9.04
CA TRP A 64 14.35 -1.02 -8.57
C TRP A 64 12.90 -0.66 -8.25
N LEU A 65 12.69 0.45 -7.55
CA LEU A 65 11.36 0.97 -7.22
C LEU A 65 10.58 1.28 -8.51
N GLY A 66 11.19 2.02 -9.43
CA GLY A 66 10.60 2.34 -10.73
C GLY A 66 10.27 1.10 -11.55
N LYS A 67 11.16 0.10 -11.58
CA LYS A 67 10.92 -1.19 -12.25
C LYS A 67 9.78 -1.96 -11.59
N SER A 68 9.66 -1.93 -10.27
CA SER A 68 8.58 -2.60 -9.54
C SER A 68 7.22 -1.94 -9.78
N ILE A 69 7.18 -0.60 -9.82
CA ILE A 69 5.97 0.18 -10.16
C ILE A 69 5.60 -0.06 -11.62
N LEU A 70 6.56 -0.03 -12.53
CA LEU A 70 6.33 -0.28 -13.96
C LEU A 70 5.86 -1.71 -14.20
N ARG A 71 6.40 -2.68 -13.44
CA ARG A 71 5.96 -4.08 -13.48
C ARG A 71 4.54 -4.21 -12.97
N ALA A 72 4.20 -3.64 -11.81
CA ALA A 72 2.84 -3.63 -11.28
C ALA A 72 1.86 -2.92 -12.24
N TYR A 73 2.30 -1.85 -12.91
CA TYR A 73 1.52 -1.14 -13.92
C TYR A 73 1.30 -1.98 -15.19
N ARG A 74 2.34 -2.65 -15.69
CA ARG A 74 2.25 -3.55 -16.86
C ARG A 74 1.42 -4.78 -16.55
N GLU A 75 1.62 -5.42 -15.39
CA GLU A 75 0.80 -6.53 -14.92
C GLU A 75 -0.68 -6.11 -14.81
N ASN A 76 -0.98 -4.91 -14.30
CA ASN A 76 -2.36 -4.38 -14.33
C ASN A 76 -2.90 -4.14 -15.75
N ARG A 77 -2.07 -3.58 -16.64
CA ARG A 77 -2.48 -3.25 -18.01
C ARG A 77 -2.67 -4.50 -18.88
N ASP A 78 -1.79 -5.47 -18.73
CA ASP A 78 -1.76 -6.69 -19.52
C ASP A 78 -2.76 -7.71 -18.96
N ALA A 79 -2.98 -7.75 -17.64
CA ALA A 79 -4.04 -8.58 -17.06
C ALA A 79 -5.45 -8.01 -17.32
N ALA A 80 -5.62 -6.67 -17.40
CA ALA A 80 -6.87 -6.07 -17.89
C ALA A 80 -7.17 -6.41 -19.36
N ARG A 81 -6.17 -6.87 -20.13
CA ARG A 81 -6.33 -7.33 -21.52
C ARG A 81 -6.40 -8.85 -21.65
N ALA A 82 -5.74 -9.60 -20.77
CA ALA A 82 -5.75 -11.06 -20.75
C ALA A 82 -7.00 -11.66 -20.08
N ASP A 83 -7.57 -10.98 -19.07
CA ASP A 83 -8.80 -11.42 -18.39
C ASP A 83 -10.07 -11.25 -19.26
N ALA A 84 -9.96 -10.60 -20.42
CA ALA A 84 -10.97 -10.69 -21.47
C ALA A 84 -11.00 -12.07 -22.17
N GLY A 85 -10.11 -13.01 -21.80
CA GLY A 85 -10.01 -14.32 -22.44
C GLY A 85 -9.48 -15.51 -21.62
N SER A 86 -8.90 -15.35 -20.42
CA SER A 86 -8.43 -16.51 -19.62
C SER A 86 -9.20 -16.67 -18.31
N GLY A 87 -9.96 -17.76 -18.23
CA GLY A 87 -10.68 -18.18 -17.02
C GLY A 87 -9.74 -18.35 -15.83
N MET A 88 -10.23 -17.92 -14.67
CA MET A 88 -9.63 -18.14 -13.35
C MET A 88 -9.16 -19.59 -13.17
N ASP A 89 -8.00 -19.79 -12.53
CA ASP A 89 -7.51 -21.12 -12.18
C ASP A 89 -8.60 -21.90 -11.44
N SER A 90 -9.03 -23.01 -12.04
CA SER A 90 -10.09 -23.91 -11.56
C SER A 90 -9.83 -24.49 -10.16
N ALA A 91 -8.65 -24.27 -9.59
CA ALA A 91 -8.26 -24.66 -8.24
C ALA A 91 -8.83 -23.76 -7.14
N LEU A 92 -9.21 -22.51 -7.45
CA LEU A 92 -9.80 -21.57 -6.48
C LEU A 92 -11.33 -21.67 -6.40
N LEU A 93 -11.93 -22.18 -7.47
CA LEU A 93 -13.37 -22.38 -7.61
C LEU A 93 -13.77 -23.75 -7.07
N VAL A 94 -14.95 -23.85 -6.47
CA VAL A 94 -15.55 -25.15 -6.15
C VAL A 94 -15.80 -25.89 -7.47
N PRO A 95 -15.63 -27.23 -7.54
CA PRO A 95 -15.91 -27.96 -8.78
C PRO A 95 -17.31 -27.66 -9.33
N GLY A 96 -17.36 -27.16 -10.56
CA GLY A 96 -18.61 -26.77 -11.25
C GLY A 96 -19.10 -25.35 -10.97
N GLU A 97 -18.39 -24.55 -10.17
CA GLU A 97 -18.67 -23.12 -9.95
C GLU A 97 -18.30 -22.31 -11.21
N VAL A 98 -19.20 -21.42 -11.62
CA VAL A 98 -19.08 -20.63 -12.85
C VAL A 98 -18.93 -19.15 -12.48
N ILE A 99 -17.97 -18.47 -13.10
CA ILE A 99 -17.80 -17.03 -12.94
C ILE A 99 -18.72 -16.32 -13.94
N TRP A 100 -19.57 -15.42 -13.45
CA TRP A 100 -20.42 -14.59 -14.29
C TRP A 100 -19.84 -13.21 -14.54
N TRP A 101 -19.04 -12.71 -13.60
CA TRP A 101 -18.35 -11.43 -13.78
C TRP A 101 -17.04 -11.42 -12.99
N GLN A 102 -16.04 -10.75 -13.55
CA GLN A 102 -14.74 -10.53 -12.91
C GLN A 102 -14.23 -9.13 -13.23
N GLY A 103 -13.67 -8.46 -12.23
CA GLY A 103 -13.10 -7.13 -12.40
C GLY A 103 -11.98 -6.82 -11.41
N LYS A 104 -10.92 -6.20 -11.93
CA LYS A 104 -9.84 -5.61 -11.13
C LYS A 104 -10.11 -4.13 -10.92
N ARG A 105 -10.18 -3.70 -9.66
CA ARG A 105 -10.41 -2.28 -9.34
C ARG A 105 -9.18 -1.42 -9.66
N GLY A 106 -7.99 -1.91 -9.30
CA GLY A 106 -6.74 -1.16 -9.42
C GLY A 106 -6.78 0.17 -8.66
N TRP A 107 -6.02 1.16 -9.14
CA TRP A 107 -5.95 2.51 -8.54
C TRP A 107 -7.30 3.24 -8.46
N ARG A 108 -8.33 2.78 -9.20
CA ARG A 108 -9.67 3.39 -9.21
C ARG A 108 -10.44 3.16 -7.91
N SER A 109 -10.00 2.19 -7.09
CA SER A 109 -10.52 1.93 -5.75
C SER A 109 -10.11 2.98 -4.71
N LEU A 110 -9.03 3.72 -4.95
CA LEU A 110 -8.51 4.69 -4.00
C LEU A 110 -9.45 5.89 -3.96
N THR A 111 -10.17 6.01 -2.86
CA THR A 111 -11.05 7.15 -2.60
C THR A 111 -10.23 8.40 -2.30
N SER A 112 -10.83 9.58 -2.48
CA SER A 112 -10.18 10.84 -2.08
C SER A 112 -9.78 10.82 -0.61
N THR A 113 -10.59 10.20 0.25
CA THR A 113 -10.32 10.07 1.69
C THR A 113 -9.01 9.33 1.93
N TRP A 114 -8.80 8.20 1.26
CA TRP A 114 -7.54 7.44 1.39
C TRP A 114 -6.34 8.21 0.86
N LEU A 115 -6.49 8.93 -0.24
CA LEU A 115 -5.42 9.80 -0.76
C LEU A 115 -5.10 10.95 0.20
N THR A 116 -6.11 11.55 0.82
CA THR A 116 -5.92 12.60 1.84
C THR A 116 -5.24 12.04 3.09
N VAL A 117 -5.65 10.86 3.57
CA VAL A 117 -5.01 10.20 4.72
C VAL A 117 -3.56 9.86 4.41
N LEU A 118 -3.27 9.26 3.26
CA LEU A 118 -1.90 8.95 2.83
C LEU A 118 -1.08 10.23 2.64
N GLY A 119 -1.67 11.29 2.11
CA GLY A 119 -1.04 12.60 1.95
C GLY A 119 -0.71 13.25 3.29
N LEU A 120 -1.66 13.31 4.21
CA LEU A 120 -1.45 13.83 5.57
C LEU A 120 -0.41 13.00 6.34
N PHE A 121 -0.43 11.68 6.17
CA PHE A 121 0.58 10.80 6.74
C PHE A 121 1.97 11.09 6.15
N ALA A 122 2.07 11.26 4.84
CA ALA A 122 3.34 11.58 4.18
C ALA A 122 3.89 12.95 4.61
N VAL A 123 3.03 13.98 4.66
CA VAL A 123 3.41 15.33 5.12
C VAL A 123 3.82 15.29 6.59
N GLY A 124 3.00 14.71 7.46
CA GLY A 124 3.29 14.59 8.89
C GLY A 124 4.57 13.81 9.16
N LEU A 125 4.79 12.68 8.48
CA LEU A 125 6.04 11.92 8.59
C LEU A 125 7.24 12.75 8.10
N THR A 126 7.08 13.51 7.03
CA THR A 126 8.14 14.38 6.50
C THR A 126 8.48 15.50 7.48
N ASP A 127 7.48 16.15 8.08
CA ASP A 127 7.66 17.21 9.08
C ASP A 127 8.32 16.68 10.35
N ILE A 128 7.95 15.46 10.78
CA ILE A 128 8.59 14.77 11.91
C ILE A 128 10.06 14.49 11.61
N LEU A 129 10.36 13.97 10.42
CA LEU A 129 11.73 13.71 9.99
C LEU A 129 12.54 15.01 9.87
N LEU A 130 11.94 16.09 9.36
CA LEU A 130 12.53 17.42 9.30
C LEU A 130 12.79 18.01 10.69
N MET A 131 11.89 17.79 11.65
CA MET A 131 12.04 18.25 13.03
C MET A 131 13.13 17.46 13.76
N LEU A 132 13.16 16.13 13.61
CA LEU A 132 14.24 15.29 14.12
C LEU A 132 15.59 15.65 13.48
N TRP A 133 15.58 15.97 12.19
CA TRP A 133 16.73 16.48 11.46
C TRP A 133 17.22 17.82 12.02
N TRP A 134 16.33 18.79 12.22
CA TRP A 134 16.67 20.12 12.73
C TRP A 134 17.23 20.05 14.15
N VAL A 135 16.64 19.23 15.02
CA VAL A 135 17.15 18.97 16.38
C VAL A 135 18.52 18.28 16.33
N GLY A 136 18.71 17.33 15.41
CA GLY A 136 19.94 16.56 15.26
C GLY A 136 21.11 17.30 14.62
N THR A 137 20.84 18.35 13.83
CA THR A 137 21.86 19.10 13.06
C THR A 137 22.05 20.55 13.51
N GLY A 138 21.10 21.15 14.23
CA GLY A 138 21.24 22.50 14.74
C GLY A 138 22.30 22.63 15.83
N ASP A 139 22.94 23.80 15.92
CA ASP A 139 23.87 24.21 16.99
C ASP A 139 23.14 24.42 18.32
N VAL A 140 22.59 23.33 18.86
CA VAL A 140 21.82 23.30 20.10
C VAL A 140 22.67 22.59 21.15
N HIS A 141 22.68 23.13 22.37
CA HIS A 141 23.38 22.52 23.50
C HIS A 141 23.00 21.03 23.65
N PRO A 142 23.96 20.11 23.90
CA PRO A 142 23.74 18.66 23.83
C PRO A 142 22.53 18.16 24.65
N TRP A 143 22.34 18.74 25.85
CA TRP A 143 21.20 18.43 26.72
C TRP A 143 19.84 18.80 26.09
N LEU A 144 19.71 19.99 25.48
CA LEU A 144 18.48 20.40 24.81
C LEU A 144 18.20 19.53 23.59
N ARG A 145 19.26 19.15 22.84
CA ARG A 145 19.14 18.21 21.73
C ARG A 145 18.56 16.88 22.19
N THR A 146 19.09 16.29 23.26
CA THR A 146 18.57 15.04 23.83
C THR A 146 17.13 15.20 24.34
N PHE A 147 16.82 16.30 25.04
CA PHE A 147 15.47 16.59 25.52
C PHE A 147 14.45 16.66 24.38
N TRP A 148 14.73 17.43 23.33
CA TRP A 148 13.82 17.56 22.18
C TRP A 148 13.68 16.26 21.39
N PHE A 149 14.76 15.49 21.25
CA PHE A 149 14.71 14.19 20.57
C PHE A 149 13.82 13.20 21.34
N VAL A 150 14.00 13.11 22.66
CA VAL A 150 13.18 12.26 23.54
C VAL A 150 11.73 12.76 23.59
N PHE A 151 11.52 14.07 23.62
CA PHE A 151 10.19 14.68 23.62
C PHE A 151 9.41 14.36 22.34
N VAL A 152 10.04 14.50 21.16
CA VAL A 152 9.42 14.15 19.88
C VAL A 152 9.10 12.66 19.82
N LEU A 153 10.02 11.79 20.22
CA LEU A 153 9.76 10.35 20.29
C LEU A 153 8.66 9.99 21.29
N PHE A 154 8.58 10.69 22.43
CA PHE A 154 7.55 10.48 23.44
C PHE A 154 6.17 10.90 22.93
N VAL A 155 6.04 12.10 22.35
CA VAL A 155 4.78 12.58 21.77
C VAL A 155 4.31 11.68 20.62
N LEU A 156 5.24 11.18 19.82
CA LEU A 156 4.92 10.32 18.68
C LEU A 156 4.83 8.83 19.03
N SER A 157 5.20 8.43 20.26
CA SER A 157 5.24 7.02 20.65
C SER A 157 3.88 6.33 20.54
N GLY A 158 2.80 7.02 20.89
CA GLY A 158 1.43 6.52 20.76
C GLY A 158 1.04 6.26 19.32
N PRO A 159 1.06 7.29 18.44
CA PRO A 159 0.82 7.12 17.01
C PRO A 159 1.74 6.08 16.37
N LEU A 160 3.06 6.16 16.58
CA LEU A 160 4.03 5.17 16.06
C LEU A 160 3.71 3.75 16.52
N GLY A 161 3.37 3.57 17.80
CA GLY A 161 2.96 2.29 18.36
C GLY A 161 1.74 1.73 17.62
N MET A 162 0.71 2.56 17.42
CA MET A 162 -0.49 2.16 16.67
C MET A 162 -0.20 1.85 15.21
N THR A 163 0.66 2.63 14.53
CA THR A 163 1.04 2.36 13.14
C THR A 163 1.89 1.09 13.01
N ILE A 164 2.72 0.77 14.00
CA ILE A 164 3.52 -0.46 13.99
C ILE A 164 2.63 -1.69 14.26
N LEU A 165 1.70 -1.58 15.21
CA LEU A 165 0.82 -2.68 15.60
C LEU A 165 -0.27 -2.96 14.55
N HIS A 166 -0.89 -1.91 13.99
CA HIS A 166 -2.06 -2.06 13.11
C HIS A 166 -1.80 -1.63 11.67
N GLY A 167 -0.75 -0.84 11.42
CA GLY A 167 -0.43 -0.34 10.08
C GLY A 167 -0.12 -1.44 9.07
N PRO A 168 0.61 -2.54 9.40
CA PRO A 168 0.87 -3.61 8.45
C PRO A 168 -0.41 -4.27 7.95
N GLU A 169 -1.35 -4.60 8.84
CA GLU A 169 -2.62 -5.23 8.50
C GLU A 169 -3.53 -4.28 7.70
N ALA A 170 -3.65 -3.03 8.14
CA ALA A 170 -4.45 -2.03 7.44
C ALA A 170 -3.90 -1.72 6.04
N MET A 171 -2.57 -1.62 5.90
CA MET A 171 -1.92 -1.39 4.60
C MET A 171 -2.04 -2.63 3.70
N GLN A 172 -1.99 -3.84 4.27
CA GLN A 172 -2.20 -5.08 3.54
C GLN A 172 -3.64 -5.20 3.03
N GLN A 173 -4.63 -4.88 3.86
CA GLN A 173 -6.04 -4.82 3.46
C GLN A 173 -6.24 -3.77 2.37
N LEU A 174 -5.70 -2.56 2.54
CA LEU A 174 -5.78 -1.52 1.52
C LEU A 174 -5.14 -1.96 0.19
N TRP A 175 -4.00 -2.65 0.24
CA TRP A 175 -3.36 -3.23 -0.92
C TRP A 175 -4.25 -4.28 -1.60
N TYR A 176 -4.87 -5.17 -0.83
CA TYR A 176 -5.77 -6.20 -1.36
C TYR A 176 -7.08 -5.64 -1.91
N ASP A 177 -7.68 -4.67 -1.25
CA ASP A 177 -8.91 -4.02 -1.70
C ASP A 177 -8.65 -3.15 -2.95
N SER A 178 -7.42 -2.63 -3.09
CA SER A 178 -7.06 -1.78 -4.22
C SER A 178 -6.62 -2.55 -5.44
N PHE A 179 -5.77 -3.56 -5.25
CA PHE A 179 -5.14 -4.28 -6.36
C PHE A 179 -5.68 -5.70 -6.55
N GLY A 180 -6.53 -6.17 -5.64
CA GLY A 180 -7.19 -7.46 -5.76
C GLY A 180 -8.24 -7.51 -6.87
N THR A 181 -8.61 -8.73 -7.22
CA THR A 181 -9.66 -9.03 -8.18
C THR A 181 -10.94 -9.37 -7.44
N ILE A 182 -12.06 -8.86 -7.91
CA ILE A 182 -13.38 -9.30 -7.46
C ILE A 182 -13.98 -10.17 -8.53
N ALA A 183 -14.57 -11.28 -8.13
CA ALA A 183 -15.37 -12.10 -9.01
C ALA A 183 -16.72 -12.42 -8.38
N VAL A 184 -17.75 -12.41 -9.21
CA VAL A 184 -19.10 -12.85 -8.88
C VAL A 184 -19.30 -14.18 -9.59
N THR A 185 -19.55 -15.22 -8.79
CA THR A 185 -19.83 -16.57 -9.29
C THR A 185 -21.32 -16.87 -9.20
N ASP A 186 -21.70 -18.06 -9.64
CA ASP A 186 -23.05 -18.60 -9.47
C ASP A 186 -23.42 -18.89 -8.00
N ARG A 187 -22.45 -18.83 -7.07
CA ARG A 187 -22.67 -19.18 -5.66
C ARG A 187 -22.28 -18.11 -4.66
N ARG A 188 -21.35 -17.21 -5.00
CA ARG A 188 -20.72 -16.30 -4.05
C ARG A 188 -20.01 -15.14 -4.73
N VAL A 189 -19.67 -14.14 -3.93
CA VAL A 189 -18.76 -13.05 -4.32
C VAL A 189 -17.43 -13.29 -3.62
N ILE A 190 -16.34 -13.29 -4.39
CA ILE A 190 -14.99 -13.56 -3.87
C ILE A 190 -14.04 -12.40 -4.19
N TRP A 191 -13.16 -12.10 -3.23
CA TRP A 191 -12.04 -11.20 -3.40
C TRP A 191 -10.74 -11.99 -3.37
N ILE A 192 -9.95 -11.80 -4.42
CA ILE A 192 -8.71 -12.55 -4.66
C ILE A 192 -7.52 -11.63 -4.49
N ALA A 193 -6.55 -12.09 -3.71
CA ALA A 193 -5.34 -11.32 -3.43
C ALA A 193 -4.45 -11.22 -4.69
N PRO A 194 -3.87 -10.04 -4.97
CA PRO A 194 -3.13 -9.78 -6.20
C PRO A 194 -1.85 -10.60 -6.38
N SER A 195 -1.20 -11.00 -5.28
CA SER A 195 0.15 -11.59 -5.32
C SER A 195 0.19 -13.12 -5.30
N ASN A 196 -0.80 -13.74 -4.65
CA ASN A 196 -0.78 -15.15 -4.29
C ASN A 196 -2.10 -15.85 -4.65
N GLY A 197 -3.06 -15.14 -5.22
CA GLY A 197 -4.27 -15.73 -5.80
C GLY A 197 -5.25 -16.34 -4.79
N PHE A 198 -4.97 -16.33 -3.48
CA PHE A 198 -5.91 -16.85 -2.50
C PHE A 198 -7.12 -15.92 -2.33
N VAL A 199 -8.25 -16.52 -1.96
CA VAL A 199 -9.47 -15.80 -1.57
C VAL A 199 -9.27 -15.28 -0.16
N TYR A 200 -9.23 -13.95 0.02
CA TYR A 200 -9.04 -13.32 1.33
C TYR A 200 -10.36 -12.79 1.93
N ARG A 201 -11.40 -12.68 1.11
CA ARG A 201 -12.77 -12.35 1.53
C ARG A 201 -13.75 -13.06 0.62
N GLU A 202 -14.83 -13.55 1.21
CA GLU A 202 -15.92 -14.25 0.54
C GLU A 202 -17.25 -13.82 1.16
N ILE A 203 -18.26 -13.67 0.32
CA ILE A 203 -19.66 -13.49 0.73
C ILE A 203 -20.46 -14.56 0.01
N ALA A 204 -21.10 -15.46 0.75
CA ALA A 204 -21.98 -16.45 0.16
C ALA A 204 -23.20 -15.75 -0.48
N GLY A 205 -23.67 -16.25 -1.61
CA GLY A 205 -24.88 -15.72 -2.26
C GLY A 205 -26.13 -15.82 -1.38
N SER A 206 -26.14 -16.74 -0.40
CA SER A 206 -27.19 -16.83 0.63
C SER A 206 -27.21 -15.64 1.58
N ASP A 207 -26.03 -15.07 1.82
CA ASP A 207 -25.80 -14.01 2.81
C ASP A 207 -25.91 -12.63 2.16
N LEU A 208 -25.81 -12.56 0.83
CA LEU A 208 -26.09 -11.35 0.06
C LEU A 208 -27.60 -11.04 0.10
N VAL A 209 -27.94 -9.86 0.62
CA VAL A 209 -29.32 -9.36 0.77
C VAL A 209 -29.68 -8.43 -0.37
N ASP A 210 -28.77 -7.51 -0.70
CA ASP A 210 -29.00 -6.48 -1.71
C ASP A 210 -27.67 -6.00 -2.31
N ALA A 211 -27.75 -5.45 -3.51
CA ALA A 211 -26.64 -4.80 -4.20
C ALA A 211 -27.15 -3.60 -4.98
N GLY A 212 -26.56 -2.43 -4.75
CA GLY A 212 -26.98 -1.18 -5.38
C GLY A 212 -25.83 -0.44 -6.04
N LEU A 213 -26.04 0.10 -7.24
CA LEU A 213 -25.13 1.11 -7.79
C LEU A 213 -25.37 2.43 -7.07
N VAL A 214 -24.36 2.91 -6.35
CA VAL A 214 -24.41 4.22 -5.67
C VAL A 214 -24.04 5.33 -6.65
N GLU A 215 -22.92 5.16 -7.35
CA GLU A 215 -22.42 6.14 -8.32
C GLU A 215 -21.54 5.43 -9.35
N GLY A 216 -21.65 5.75 -10.64
CA GLY A 216 -20.72 5.16 -11.61
C GLY A 216 -20.97 5.57 -13.05
N ASN A 217 -19.95 5.32 -13.86
CA ASN A 217 -20.01 5.35 -15.32
C ASN A 217 -19.46 4.02 -15.87
N ASP A 218 -19.42 3.87 -17.20
CA ASP A 218 -18.95 2.62 -17.84
C ASP A 218 -17.50 2.24 -17.47
N ALA A 219 -16.68 3.20 -17.01
CA ALA A 219 -15.27 2.98 -16.68
C ALA A 219 -15.02 2.70 -15.19
N ARG A 220 -15.87 3.20 -14.28
CA ARG A 220 -15.75 3.00 -12.83
C ARG A 220 -17.10 3.19 -12.14
N GLY A 221 -17.38 2.34 -11.16
CA GLY A 221 -18.53 2.50 -10.26
C GLY A 221 -18.23 2.20 -8.81
N TRP A 222 -19.14 2.66 -7.96
CA TRP A 222 -19.28 2.34 -6.56
C TRP A 222 -20.56 1.51 -6.43
N ILE A 223 -20.39 0.28 -5.97
CA ILE A 223 -21.48 -0.62 -5.65
C ILE A 223 -21.52 -0.79 -4.13
N ALA A 224 -22.68 -0.59 -3.51
CA ALA A 224 -22.91 -0.97 -2.12
C ALA A 224 -23.43 -2.41 -2.10
N LEU A 225 -22.79 -3.27 -1.31
CA LEU A 225 -23.22 -4.65 -1.08
C LEU A 225 -23.76 -4.76 0.35
N VAL A 226 -24.93 -5.38 0.49
CA VAL A 226 -25.55 -5.60 1.79
C VAL A 226 -25.45 -7.08 2.13
N GLU A 227 -24.63 -7.41 3.13
CA GLU A 227 -24.43 -8.77 3.63
C GLU A 227 -25.21 -8.96 4.94
N ARG A 228 -25.90 -10.09 5.10
CA ARG A 228 -26.46 -10.53 6.37
C ARG A 228 -25.44 -11.40 7.11
N ARG A 229 -25.06 -10.98 8.30
CA ARG A 229 -24.26 -11.79 9.23
C ARG A 229 -25.13 -12.33 10.36
N GLY A 230 -25.53 -13.59 10.25
CA GLY A 230 -26.38 -14.25 11.26
C GLY A 230 -27.86 -13.86 11.14
N SER A 231 -28.61 -13.87 12.25
CA SER A 231 -30.06 -13.64 12.23
C SER A 231 -30.44 -12.16 12.04
N ASP A 232 -29.71 -11.24 12.69
CA ASP A 232 -30.16 -9.85 12.86
C ASP A 232 -29.13 -8.78 12.46
N ASN A 233 -27.88 -9.14 12.15
CA ASN A 233 -26.89 -8.16 11.75
C ASN A 233 -26.83 -8.04 10.22
N VAL A 234 -26.92 -6.80 9.75
CA VAL A 234 -26.70 -6.43 8.36
C VAL A 234 -25.44 -5.58 8.31
N ASN A 235 -24.53 -5.93 7.42
CA ASN A 235 -23.28 -5.23 7.19
C ASN A 235 -23.26 -4.67 5.78
N GLU A 236 -23.03 -3.37 5.67
CA GLU A 236 -22.88 -2.69 4.39
C GLU A 236 -21.40 -2.67 3.99
N ILE A 237 -21.12 -3.06 2.75
CA ILE A 237 -19.77 -3.17 2.21
C ILE A 237 -19.70 -2.32 0.96
N ASP A 238 -18.91 -1.25 1.05
CA ASP A 238 -18.68 -0.34 -0.07
C ASP A 238 -17.58 -0.86 -1.01
N VAL A 239 -17.96 -1.02 -2.27
CA VAL A 239 -17.12 -1.54 -3.33
C VAL A 239 -16.84 -0.43 -4.33
N HIS A 240 -15.76 0.32 -4.11
CA HIS A 240 -15.35 1.42 -5.00
C HIS A 240 -14.45 0.95 -6.16
N GLY A 241 -14.51 1.68 -7.28
CA GLY A 241 -13.61 1.47 -8.41
C GLY A 241 -13.91 0.24 -9.26
N VAL A 242 -15.15 -0.26 -9.21
CA VAL A 242 -15.61 -1.43 -9.98
C VAL A 242 -15.57 -1.11 -11.47
N PRO A 243 -14.85 -1.88 -12.31
CA PRO A 243 -14.93 -1.72 -13.76
C PRO A 243 -16.27 -2.24 -14.29
N GLU A 244 -16.83 -1.63 -15.33
CA GLU A 244 -18.10 -2.08 -15.95
C GLU A 244 -19.21 -2.36 -14.91
N PRO A 245 -19.59 -1.36 -14.09
CA PRO A 245 -20.39 -1.60 -12.90
C PRO A 245 -21.80 -2.16 -13.19
N MET A 246 -22.34 -1.94 -14.39
CA MET A 246 -23.61 -2.53 -14.82
C MET A 246 -23.51 -4.04 -15.11
N ALA A 247 -22.39 -4.51 -15.65
CA ALA A 247 -22.14 -5.93 -15.82
C ALA A 247 -21.90 -6.63 -14.48
N ALA A 248 -21.26 -5.94 -13.54
CA ALA A 248 -21.10 -6.43 -12.17
C ALA A 248 -22.45 -6.54 -11.45
N LEU A 249 -23.28 -5.50 -11.55
CA LEU A 249 -24.61 -5.47 -10.93
C LEU A 249 -25.53 -6.56 -11.48
N SER A 250 -25.52 -6.78 -12.80
CA SER A 250 -26.34 -7.83 -13.41
C SER A 250 -25.94 -9.24 -12.98
N ALA A 251 -24.65 -9.49 -12.77
CA ALA A 251 -24.16 -10.74 -12.21
C ALA A 251 -24.57 -10.92 -10.73
N LEU A 252 -24.53 -9.85 -9.93
CA LEU A 252 -24.99 -9.86 -8.54
C LEU A 252 -26.51 -10.12 -8.46
N ASP A 253 -27.29 -9.48 -9.32
CA ASP A 253 -28.72 -9.72 -9.43
C ASP A 253 -29.04 -11.17 -9.80
N ALA A 254 -28.30 -11.74 -10.75
CA ALA A 254 -28.45 -13.14 -11.12
C ALA A 254 -28.18 -14.07 -9.92
N LEU A 255 -27.20 -13.72 -9.07
CA LEU A 255 -26.80 -14.51 -7.90
C LEU A 255 -27.90 -14.47 -6.85
N MET A 256 -28.44 -13.27 -6.60
CA MET A 256 -29.56 -13.09 -5.67
C MET A 256 -30.84 -13.77 -6.15
N ARG A 257 -31.10 -13.84 -7.47
CA ARG A 257 -32.30 -14.52 -8.01
C ARG A 257 -32.22 -16.03 -7.93
N GLN A 258 -31.03 -16.63 -8.05
CA GLN A 258 -30.89 -18.09 -7.90
C GLN A 258 -31.23 -18.57 -6.48
N ARG A 259 -30.95 -17.74 -5.47
CA ARG A 259 -31.39 -17.98 -4.09
C ARG A 259 -32.90 -18.15 -4.01
N THR A 260 -33.67 -17.26 -4.64
CA THR A 260 -35.12 -17.26 -4.56
C THR A 260 -35.74 -18.55 -5.09
N ILE A 261 -35.12 -19.13 -6.11
CA ILE A 261 -35.58 -20.38 -6.77
C ILE A 261 -35.18 -21.62 -5.95
N ALA A 262 -34.05 -21.59 -5.23
CA ALA A 262 -33.60 -22.72 -4.40
C ALA A 262 -34.38 -22.86 -3.08
N THR A 263 -35.09 -21.81 -2.66
CA THR A 263 -35.89 -21.78 -1.41
C THR A 263 -37.40 -21.92 -1.61
N SER A 264 -37.88 -22.02 -2.86
CA SER A 264 -39.29 -22.24 -3.23
C SER A 264 -39.55 -23.70 -3.60
#